data_AF-A0A3S4LVV9-F1
#
_entry.id   AF-A0A3S4LVV9-F1
#
_cell.length_a   1.000
_cell.length_b   1.000
_cell.length_c   1.000
_cell.angle_alpha   90.00
_cell.angle_beta   90.00
_cell.angle_gamma   90.00
#
_symmetry.space_group_name_H-M   'P 1'
#
loop_
_entity.id
_entity.type
_entity.pdbx_description
1 polymer ?
#
loop_
_entity_poly.entity_id
_entity_poly.type
_entity_poly.pdbx_seq_one_letter_code
_entity_poly.pdbx_strand_id
1 'polypeptide(L)'
;MIERLRKIGFTIEHMDFGDTQNFWAWRGHGETLAFAGHTDVVPAGDVDRWINPPFEPTIRDGMLFGRGAADMKGSLAAMVVAAERFVAQHPHHRGPSRIFDYL
;
A
#
# COMPACT_ATOMS: atom_id res chain seq x y z
N MET A 1 3.53 0.20 -5.96
CA MET A 1 4.18 0.09 -4.63
C MET A 1 5.57 -0.53 -4.72
N ILE A 2 5.72 -1.70 -5.36
CA ILE A 2 6.99 -2.42 -5.56
C ILE A 2 8.17 -1.52 -5.95
N GLU A 3 8.00 -0.63 -6.95
CA GLU A 3 9.08 0.27 -7.40
C GLU A 3 9.63 1.15 -6.26
N ARG A 4 8.74 1.72 -5.43
CA ARG A 4 9.11 2.57 -4.29
C ARG A 4 9.85 1.78 -3.22
N LEU A 5 9.38 0.57 -2.92
CA LEU A 5 10.01 -0.30 -1.93
C LEU A 5 11.40 -0.79 -2.39
N ARG A 6 11.55 -1.12 -3.68
CA ARG A 6 12.86 -1.45 -4.27
C ARG A 6 13.87 -0.31 -4.14
N LYS A 7 13.44 0.94 -4.35
CA LYS A 7 14.29 2.14 -4.23
C LYS A 7 14.88 2.33 -2.83
N ILE A 8 14.24 1.81 -1.79
CA ILE A 8 14.73 1.85 -0.40
C ILE A 8 15.31 0.52 0.09
N GLY A 9 15.61 -0.40 -0.82
CA GLY A 9 16.36 -1.64 -0.53
C GLY A 9 15.50 -2.77 0.06
N PHE A 10 14.20 -2.81 -0.22
CA PHE A 10 13.40 -4.00 0.04
C PHE A 10 13.62 -5.04 -1.06
N THR A 11 13.80 -6.29 -0.66
CA THR A 11 13.67 -7.45 -1.53
C THR A 11 12.19 -7.71 -1.77
N ILE A 12 11.84 -8.12 -3.00
CA ILE A 12 10.47 -8.34 -3.44
C ILE A 12 10.34 -9.76 -3.96
N GLU A 13 9.38 -10.50 -3.43
CA GLU A 13 8.95 -11.80 -3.92
C GLU A 13 7.50 -11.68 -4.41
N HIS A 14 7.26 -12.01 -5.67
CA HIS A 14 5.92 -12.11 -6.21
C HIS A 14 5.34 -13.48 -5.87
N MET A 15 4.07 -13.50 -5.47
CA MET A 15 3.34 -14.69 -5.03
C MET A 15 1.96 -14.73 -5.69
N ASP A 16 1.95 -14.78 -7.03
CA ASP A 16 0.71 -14.72 -7.80
C ASP A 16 0.04 -16.10 -7.82
N PHE A 17 -1.27 -16.15 -7.52
CA PHE A 17 -2.06 -17.39 -7.45
C PHE A 17 -3.36 -17.22 -8.25
N GLY A 18 -3.48 -17.95 -9.36
CA GLY A 18 -4.61 -17.78 -10.28
C GLY A 18 -4.64 -16.36 -10.84
N ASP A 19 -5.79 -15.70 -10.70
CA ASP A 19 -6.00 -14.32 -11.17
C ASP A 19 -5.65 -13.27 -10.10
N THR A 20 -5.20 -13.69 -8.92
CA THR A 20 -4.84 -12.84 -7.80
C THR A 20 -3.33 -12.62 -7.77
N GLN A 21 -2.88 -11.37 -7.81
CA GLN A 21 -1.46 -11.05 -7.69
C GLN A 21 -1.11 -10.67 -6.25
N ASN A 22 0.04 -11.09 -5.76
CA ASN A 22 0.47 -10.76 -4.41
C ASN A 22 1.96 -10.49 -4.41
N PHE A 23 2.43 -9.70 -3.46
CA PHE A 23 3.87 -9.62 -3.24
C PHE A 23 4.21 -9.53 -1.76
N TRP A 24 5.31 -10.16 -1.41
CA TRP A 24 5.95 -10.06 -0.13
C TRP A 24 7.23 -9.23 -0.26
N ALA A 25 7.28 -8.11 0.45
CA ALA A 25 8.44 -7.23 0.47
C ALA A 25 9.10 -7.25 1.86
N TRP A 26 10.42 -7.38 1.93
CA TRP A 26 11.15 -7.32 3.20
C TRP A 26 12.49 -6.60 3.10
N ARG A 27 12.92 -6.00 4.22
CA ARG A 27 14.24 -5.39 4.38
C ARG A 27 14.75 -5.66 5.79
N GLY A 28 15.97 -6.18 5.94
CA GLY A 28 16.60 -6.51 7.24
C GLY A 28 16.46 -7.99 7.65
N HIS A 29 16.95 -8.35 8.85
CA HIS A 29 16.95 -9.72 9.41
C HIS A 29 16.69 -9.71 10.93
N GLY A 30 16.00 -10.74 11.46
CA GLY A 30 15.58 -10.83 12.87
C GLY A 30 14.06 -10.69 13.13
N GLU A 31 13.68 -10.03 14.23
CA GLU A 31 12.30 -9.78 14.65
C GLU A 31 11.51 -8.92 13.63
N THR A 32 10.34 -9.41 13.21
CA THR A 32 9.61 -8.90 12.05
C THR A 32 8.39 -8.07 12.43
N LEU A 33 8.32 -6.84 11.93
CA LEU A 33 7.07 -6.09 11.80
C LEU A 33 6.57 -6.20 10.36
N ALA A 34 5.31 -6.61 10.18
CA ALA A 34 4.66 -6.70 8.87
C ALA A 34 3.46 -5.75 8.79
N PHE A 35 3.43 -4.92 7.75
CA PHE A 35 2.21 -4.27 7.29
C PHE A 35 1.50 -5.19 6.30
N ALA A 36 0.19 -5.32 6.41
CA ALA A 36 -0.64 -6.06 5.45
C ALA A 36 -1.69 -5.11 4.87
N GLY A 37 -1.99 -5.26 3.59
CA GLY A 37 -3.08 -4.53 2.96
C GLY A 37 -3.58 -5.19 1.69
N HIS A 38 -4.54 -4.53 1.06
CA HIS A 38 -5.06 -4.92 -0.23
C HIS A 38 -5.21 -3.72 -1.17
N THR A 39 -5.04 -3.98 -2.47
CA THR A 39 -5.07 -2.94 -3.52
C THR A 39 -6.34 -2.98 -4.36
N ASP A 40 -7.09 -4.08 -4.31
CA ASP A 40 -8.40 -4.17 -4.91
C ASP A 40 -9.39 -3.26 -4.20
N VAL A 41 -10.55 -3.13 -4.84
CA VAL A 41 -11.64 -2.32 -4.31
C VAL A 41 -12.94 -2.96 -4.74
N VAL A 42 -13.93 -2.90 -3.86
CA VAL A 42 -15.28 -3.34 -4.21
C VAL A 42 -15.84 -2.49 -5.38
N PRO A 43 -16.82 -3.03 -6.14
CA PRO A 43 -17.47 -2.30 -7.22
C PRO A 43 -17.97 -0.91 -6.77
N ALA A 44 -17.91 0.06 -7.68
CA ALA A 44 -18.41 1.41 -7.39
C ALA A 44 -19.94 1.48 -7.31
N GLY A 45 -20.64 0.49 -7.86
CA GLY A 45 -22.09 0.52 -8.04
C GLY A 45 -22.49 1.51 -9.15
N ASP A 46 -23.66 2.12 -8.99
CA ASP A 46 -24.18 3.13 -9.90
C ASP A 46 -23.38 4.43 -9.77
N VAL A 47 -22.67 4.80 -10.85
CA VAL A 47 -21.77 5.95 -10.90
C VAL A 47 -22.50 7.28 -10.81
N ASP A 48 -23.75 7.35 -11.26
CA ASP A 48 -24.54 8.59 -11.27
C ASP A 48 -25.00 8.98 -9.86
N ARG A 49 -24.92 8.03 -8.91
CA ARG A 49 -25.19 8.28 -7.49
C ARG A 49 -24.00 8.85 -6.73
N TRP A 50 -22.82 8.92 -7.35
CA TRP A 50 -21.65 9.53 -6.74
C TRP A 50 -21.62 11.04 -7.00
N ILE A 51 -21.27 11.82 -5.97
CA ILE A 51 -21.10 13.27 -6.12
C ILE A 51 -19.88 13.61 -7.01
N ASN A 52 -18.84 12.77 -6.94
CA ASN A 52 -17.63 12.83 -7.73
C ASN A 52 -17.37 11.44 -8.31
N PRO A 53 -16.93 11.30 -9.57
CA PRO A 53 -16.70 9.98 -10.14
C PRO A 53 -15.82 9.11 -9.23
N PRO A 54 -16.19 7.85 -8.97
CA PRO A 54 -15.58 7.02 -7.92
C PRO A 54 -14.08 6.80 -8.09
N PHE A 55 -13.57 6.89 -9.32
CA PHE A 55 -12.16 6.69 -9.65
C PHE A 55 -11.45 7.99 -10.07
N GLU A 56 -12.08 9.15 -9.85
CA GLU A 56 -11.48 10.48 -9.99
C GLU A 56 -11.26 11.07 -8.57
N PRO A 57 -10.09 10.83 -7.96
CA PRO A 57 -9.83 11.23 -6.58
C PRO A 57 -9.99 12.74 -6.44
N THR A 58 -10.91 13.16 -5.57
CA THR A 58 -11.24 14.58 -5.37
C THR A 58 -11.06 14.95 -3.92
N ILE A 59 -10.31 16.04 -3.66
CA ILE A 59 -10.24 16.62 -2.32
C ILE A 59 -11.28 17.74 -2.22
N ARG A 60 -12.18 17.64 -1.24
CA ARG A 60 -13.19 18.66 -0.94
C ARG A 60 -13.37 18.77 0.57
N ASP A 61 -13.37 20.00 1.09
CA ASP A 61 -13.54 20.28 2.52
C ASP A 61 -12.57 19.48 3.43
N GLY A 62 -11.33 19.31 2.97
CA GLY A 62 -10.28 18.57 3.69
C GLY A 62 -10.40 17.05 3.61
N MET A 63 -11.39 16.51 2.90
CA MET A 63 -11.64 15.07 2.76
C MET A 63 -11.28 14.59 1.36
N LEU A 64 -10.62 13.43 1.26
CA LEU A 64 -10.35 12.74 0.00
C LEU A 64 -11.51 11.80 -0.34
N PHE A 65 -12.20 12.07 -1.44
CA PHE A 65 -13.27 11.25 -1.99
C PHE A 65 -12.75 10.38 -3.13
N GLY A 66 -13.18 9.11 -3.13
CA GLY A 66 -12.87 8.13 -4.16
C GLY A 66 -13.01 6.71 -3.61
N ARG A 67 -13.39 5.77 -4.48
CA ARG A 67 -13.39 4.34 -4.15
C ARG A 67 -11.96 3.91 -3.82
N GLY A 68 -11.79 3.31 -2.65
CA GLY A 68 -10.49 2.90 -2.15
C GLY A 68 -9.79 3.93 -1.27
N ALA A 69 -10.29 5.16 -1.15
CA ALA A 69 -9.63 6.20 -0.35
C ALA A 69 -9.48 5.78 1.11
N ALA A 70 -10.56 5.30 1.73
CA ALA A 70 -10.54 4.77 3.09
C ALA A 70 -10.12 3.28 3.15
N ASP A 71 -10.63 2.46 2.25
CA ASP A 71 -10.42 1.00 2.24
C ASP A 71 -9.80 0.51 0.90
N MET A 72 -8.48 0.35 0.82
CA MET A 72 -7.50 0.82 1.82
C MET A 72 -6.27 1.50 1.21
N LYS A 73 -6.44 2.12 0.03
CA LYS A 73 -5.35 2.78 -0.71
C LYS A 73 -4.73 3.94 0.07
N GLY A 74 -5.50 4.64 0.91
CA GLY A 74 -4.97 5.64 1.83
C GLY A 74 -3.96 5.04 2.81
N SER A 75 -4.33 3.91 3.45
CA SER A 75 -3.45 3.18 4.35
C SER A 75 -2.22 2.64 3.63
N LEU A 76 -2.37 2.05 2.43
CA LEU A 76 -1.23 1.57 1.63
C LEU A 76 -0.22 2.69 1.33
N ALA A 77 -0.71 3.86 0.91
CA ALA A 77 0.13 5.02 0.65
C ALA A 77 0.86 5.49 1.92
N ALA A 78 0.16 5.55 3.06
CA ALA A 78 0.74 5.91 4.34
C ALA A 78 1.83 4.94 4.79
N MET A 79 1.60 3.63 4.66
CA MET A 79 2.57 2.58 5.05
C MET A 79 3.84 2.63 4.19
N VAL A 80 3.73 2.83 2.87
CA VAL A 80 4.91 2.98 1.99
C VAL A 80 5.71 4.23 2.34
N VAL A 81 5.04 5.38 2.55
CA VAL A 81 5.73 6.62 2.94
C VAL A 81 6.37 6.49 4.33
N ALA A 82 5.71 5.83 5.27
CA ALA A 82 6.28 5.56 6.59
C ALA A 82 7.54 4.69 6.48
N ALA A 83 7.53 3.64 5.66
CA ALA A 83 8.70 2.80 5.43
C ALA A 83 9.87 3.58 4.82
N GLU A 84 9.62 4.43 3.81
CA GLU A 84 10.67 5.29 3.24
C GLU A 84 11.28 6.23 4.27
N ARG A 85 10.44 6.93 5.06
CA ARG A 85 10.90 7.84 6.10
C ARG A 85 11.67 7.11 7.20
N PHE A 86 11.18 5.94 7.61
CA PHE A 86 11.83 5.11 8.61
C PHE A 86 13.21 4.63 8.13
N VAL A 87 13.32 4.15 6.88
CA VAL A 87 14.58 3.71 6.31
C VAL A 87 15.57 4.87 6.17
N ALA A 88 15.11 6.06 5.78
CA ALA A 88 15.96 7.25 5.71
C ALA A 88 16.52 7.65 7.09
N GLN A 89 15.73 7.51 8.16
CA GLN A 89 16.15 7.81 9.54
C GLN A 89 16.97 6.68 10.19
N HIS A 90 16.72 5.43 9.80
CA HIS A 90 17.31 4.25 10.40
C HIS A 90 17.85 3.29 9.32
N PRO A 91 18.87 3.68 8.54
CA PRO A 91 19.37 2.88 7.42
C PRO A 91 19.87 1.48 7.83
N HIS A 92 20.32 1.34 9.09
CA HIS A 92 20.82 0.11 9.70
C HIS A 92 19.94 -0.41 10.85
N HIS A 93 18.62 -0.21 10.79
CA HIS A 93 17.69 -0.70 11.81
C HIS A 93 17.88 -2.19 12.12
N ARG A 94 17.68 -2.57 13.39
CA ARG A 94 17.68 -3.97 13.83
C ARG A 94 16.28 -4.57 13.56
N GLY A 95 16.22 -5.80 13.04
CA GLY A 95 14.96 -6.49 12.71
C GLY A 95 14.38 -6.11 11.33
N PRO A 96 13.71 -7.03 10.60
CA PRO A 96 13.14 -6.74 9.30
C PRO A 96 11.85 -5.93 9.40
N SER A 97 11.73 -4.96 8.51
CA SER A 97 10.44 -4.37 8.14
C SER A 97 9.90 -5.13 6.93
N ARG A 98 8.64 -5.57 7.00
CA ARG A 98 7.96 -6.27 5.92
C ARG A 98 6.68 -5.56 5.53
N ILE A 99 6.39 -5.57 4.24
CA ILE A 99 5.14 -5.08 3.69
C ILE A 99 4.57 -6.21 2.83
N PHE A 100 3.31 -6.51 3.08
CA PHE A 100 2.54 -7.52 2.41
C PHE A 100 1.31 -6.87 1.80
N ASP A 101 1.04 -7.23 0.56
CA ASP A 101 -0.09 -6.70 -0.17
C ASP A 101 -0.73 -7.84 -0.95
N TYR A 102 -2.06 -7.89 -0.89
CA TYR A 102 -2.90 -8.81 -1.63
C TYR A 102 -3.72 -8.02 -2.66
N LEU A 103 -3.87 -8.52 -3.88
CA LEU A 103 -4.83 -7.98 -4.87
C LEU A 103 -6.14 -8.77 -4.87
#